data_AF-A0A6A4G3N1-F1
#
_entry.id   AF-A0A6A4G3N1-F1
#
_cell.length_a   1.000
_cell.length_b   1.000
_cell.length_c   1.000
_cell.angle_alpha   90.00
_cell.angle_beta   90.00
_cell.angle_gamma   90.00
#
_symmetry.space_group_name_H-M   'P 1'
#
loop_
_entity.id
_entity.type
_entity.pdbx_description
1 polymer ?
#
loop_
_entity_poly.entity_id
_entity_poly.type
_entity_poly.pdbx_seq_one_letter_code
_entity_poly.pdbx_strand_id
1 'polypeptide(L)'
;MHEKAVLLEGLSQARQLLCQWHVITWLKKQAARLAPAQKKQVETSSTQCTSFYLSNWDNTQDEWVSFKRGNIPHLGNNTNNRLECKWGEIKQVVEPHFTLDETISILITLQRIAEDEYVAQYHEVGSRPDLGEDPELAGLGMQISEYAFRMVSEQHAFVVGSRADYEIDLSSPRKATISRPGTQSSHVVDTAACTCYCIFMETCLLPCRHVMHFRHKCNYETVIPPLPTFSTRWIVHAPQNNIDEGDVGVGGFNKRSCAAIHKEPAVATTDKYVQTKALAENIVDWMALQSTSPTR
;
A
#
# COMPACT_ATOMS: atom_id res chain seq x y z
N MET A 1 5.28 5.07 -18.27
CA MET A 1 4.15 4.29 -18.84
C MET A 1 4.47 2.81 -19.00
N HIS A 2 5.73 2.41 -19.26
CA HIS A 2 6.10 1.01 -19.48
C HIS A 2 5.91 0.10 -18.26
N GLU A 3 6.40 0.50 -17.07
CA GLU A 3 6.32 -0.30 -15.84
C GLU A 3 4.87 -0.59 -15.40
N LYS A 4 3.97 0.37 -15.63
CA LYS A 4 2.55 0.26 -15.31
C LYS A 4 1.87 -0.85 -16.13
N ALA A 5 2.18 -0.91 -17.42
CA ALA A 5 1.68 -1.95 -18.32
C ALA A 5 2.23 -3.33 -17.93
N VAL A 6 3.52 -3.42 -17.59
CA VAL A 6 4.16 -4.67 -17.13
C VAL A 6 3.50 -5.18 -15.85
N LEU A 7 3.25 -4.30 -14.88
CA LEU A 7 2.53 -4.68 -13.65
C LEU A 7 1.09 -5.10 -13.93
N LEU A 8 0.44 -4.56 -14.96
CA LEU A 8 -0.93 -4.91 -15.30
C LEU A 8 -0.99 -6.28 -16.00
N GLU A 9 0.02 -6.59 -16.80
CA GLU A 9 0.20 -7.90 -17.42
C GLU A 9 0.43 -8.98 -16.35
N GLY A 10 1.33 -8.73 -15.40
CA GLY A 10 1.64 -9.68 -14.32
C GLY A 10 0.57 -9.79 -13.24
N LEU A 11 -0.16 -8.70 -12.96
CA LEU A 11 -1.15 -8.61 -11.88
C LEU A 11 -2.44 -7.96 -12.39
N SER A 12 -3.10 -8.61 -13.35
CA SER A 12 -4.27 -8.07 -14.06
C SER A 12 -5.49 -7.76 -13.18
N GLN A 13 -5.61 -8.43 -12.03
CA GLN A 13 -6.67 -8.21 -11.05
C GLN A 13 -6.32 -7.12 -10.02
N ALA A 14 -5.06 -6.68 -9.97
CA ALA A 14 -4.60 -5.70 -8.98
C ALA A 14 -4.91 -4.27 -9.46
N ARG A 15 -5.68 -3.53 -8.67
CA ARG A 15 -5.83 -2.09 -8.88
C ARG A 15 -4.51 -1.40 -8.58
N GLN A 16 -3.91 -0.80 -9.60
CA GLN A 16 -2.66 -0.06 -9.46
C GLN A 16 -2.93 1.33 -8.90
N LEU A 17 -2.15 1.71 -7.89
CA LEU A 17 -2.22 3.03 -7.26
C LEU A 17 -0.84 3.66 -7.32
N LEU A 18 -0.81 4.97 -7.53
CA LEU A 18 0.45 5.70 -7.49
C LEU A 18 0.66 6.24 -6.08
N CYS A 19 1.91 6.23 -5.64
CA CYS A 19 2.28 6.86 -4.38
C CYS A 19 2.00 8.37 -4.49
N GLN A 20 1.00 8.84 -3.73
CA GLN A 20 0.54 10.23 -3.79
C GLN A 20 1.69 11.22 -3.56
N TRP A 21 2.57 10.95 -2.59
CA TRP A 21 3.69 11.82 -2.30
C TRP A 21 4.64 11.94 -3.50
N HIS A 22 4.97 10.82 -4.16
CA HIS A 22 5.84 10.82 -5.33
C HIS A 22 5.20 11.54 -6.51
N VAL A 23 3.90 11.36 -6.73
CA VAL A 23 3.15 12.10 -7.76
C VAL A 23 3.18 13.59 -7.50
N ILE A 24 2.86 14.04 -6.27
CA ILE A 24 2.86 15.46 -5.91
C ILE A 24 4.27 16.06 -6.03
N THR A 25 5.29 15.37 -5.52
CA THR A 25 6.69 15.81 -5.60
C THR A 25 7.15 15.94 -7.05
N TRP A 26 6.78 14.98 -7.89
CA TRP A 26 7.10 15.00 -9.31
C TRP A 26 6.38 16.14 -10.03
N LEU A 27 5.07 16.33 -9.80
CA LEU A 27 4.29 17.43 -10.39
C LEU A 27 4.86 18.80 -10.02
N LYS A 28 5.25 18.98 -8.75
CA LYS A 28 5.95 20.20 -8.29
C LYS A 28 7.26 20.43 -9.04
N LYS A 29 8.06 19.37 -9.25
CA LYS A 29 9.31 19.45 -10.03
C LYS A 29 9.04 19.80 -11.50
N GLN A 30 7.99 19.26 -12.12
CA GLN A 30 7.65 19.58 -13.51
C GLN A 30 7.15 21.01 -13.67
N ALA A 31 6.29 21.48 -12.75
CA ALA A 31 5.86 22.88 -12.74
C ALA A 31 7.06 23.82 -12.64
N ALA A 32 8.04 23.51 -11.79
CA ALA A 32 9.27 24.29 -11.67
C ALA A 32 10.15 24.28 -12.94
N ARG A 33 10.12 23.19 -13.73
CA ARG A 33 10.84 23.09 -15.01
C ARG A 33 10.15 23.85 -16.13
N LEU A 34 8.82 23.79 -16.19
CA LEU A 34 8.00 24.41 -17.23
C LEU A 34 7.76 25.91 -16.98
N ALA A 35 7.89 26.38 -15.74
CA ALA A 35 7.74 27.79 -15.35
C ALA A 35 8.85 28.25 -14.37
N PRO A 36 10.13 28.29 -14.80
CA PRO A 36 11.26 28.61 -13.92
C PRO A 36 11.23 30.03 -13.33
N ALA A 37 10.50 30.96 -13.94
CA ALA A 37 10.41 32.38 -13.56
C ALA A 37 9.39 32.69 -12.44
N GLN A 38 8.53 31.74 -12.03
CA GLN A 38 7.41 31.99 -11.11
C GLN A 38 7.57 31.26 -9.76
N LYS A 39 8.80 31.19 -9.22
CA LYS A 39 9.13 30.45 -7.98
C LYS A 39 8.37 30.90 -6.71
N LYS A 40 7.57 31.98 -6.73
CA LYS A 40 6.90 32.51 -5.53
C LYS A 40 5.38 32.43 -5.50
N GLN A 41 4.69 32.08 -6.59
CA GLN A 41 3.25 31.85 -6.59
C GLN A 41 2.93 30.75 -7.60
N VAL A 42 2.79 29.51 -7.11
CA VAL A 42 2.17 28.42 -7.89
C VAL A 42 0.66 28.48 -7.65
N GLU A 43 0.09 29.65 -7.90
CA GLU A 43 -1.35 29.86 -8.00
C GLU A 43 -1.53 30.60 -9.32
N THR A 44 -2.18 29.94 -10.26
CA THR A 44 -2.50 30.39 -11.63
C THR A 44 -1.39 30.37 -12.71
N SER A 45 -1.38 29.23 -13.42
CA SER A 45 -1.55 29.17 -14.89
C SER A 45 -0.36 29.59 -15.78
N SER A 46 0.56 28.64 -16.00
CA SER A 46 1.05 28.44 -17.38
C SER A 46 0.08 27.49 -18.09
N THR A 47 -0.52 27.92 -19.19
CA THR A 47 -1.41 27.13 -20.05
C THR A 47 -0.79 25.77 -20.42
N GLN A 48 0.55 25.74 -20.49
CA GLN A 48 1.34 24.54 -20.78
C GLN A 48 1.36 23.54 -19.61
N CYS A 49 1.45 24.01 -18.36
CA CYS A 49 1.34 23.14 -17.18
C CYS A 49 -0.06 22.53 -17.06
N THR A 50 -1.10 23.33 -17.31
CA THR A 50 -2.50 22.88 -17.24
C THR A 50 -2.79 21.86 -18.33
N SER A 51 -2.39 22.15 -19.58
CA SER A 51 -2.56 21.21 -20.69
C SER A 51 -1.81 19.90 -20.44
N PHE A 52 -0.57 19.96 -19.94
CA PHE A 52 0.20 18.77 -19.59
C PHE A 52 -0.49 17.92 -18.51
N TYR A 53 -1.01 18.56 -17.45
CA TYR A 53 -1.74 17.88 -16.39
C TYR A 53 -2.99 17.18 -16.93
N LEU A 54 -3.80 17.91 -17.71
CA LEU A 54 -5.04 17.38 -18.29
C LEU A 54 -4.78 16.18 -19.21
N SER A 55 -3.74 16.25 -20.04
CA SER A 55 -3.42 15.17 -20.99
C SER A 55 -2.81 13.93 -20.34
N ASN A 56 -2.16 14.05 -19.18
CA ASN A 56 -1.35 12.94 -18.61
C ASN A 56 -1.85 12.41 -17.26
N TRP A 57 -2.59 13.21 -16.48
CA TRP A 57 -2.90 12.88 -15.07
C TRP A 57 -4.39 12.95 -14.73
N ASP A 58 -5.18 13.65 -15.53
CA ASP A 58 -6.61 13.85 -15.27
C ASP A 58 -7.40 12.54 -15.41
N ASN A 59 -7.07 11.73 -16.42
CA ASN A 59 -7.69 10.43 -16.64
C ASN A 59 -7.30 9.36 -15.60
N THR A 60 -6.30 9.62 -14.76
CA THR A 60 -5.78 8.66 -13.76
C THR A 60 -5.98 9.14 -12.32
N GLN A 61 -6.84 10.14 -12.09
CA GLN A 61 -7.10 10.70 -10.75
C GLN A 61 -7.43 9.63 -9.70
N ASP A 62 -8.15 8.58 -10.09
CA ASP A 62 -8.59 7.48 -9.23
C ASP A 62 -7.42 6.65 -8.64
N GLU A 63 -6.20 6.84 -9.17
CA GLU A 63 -5.00 6.10 -8.76
C GLU A 63 -4.16 6.85 -7.73
N TRP A 64 -4.30 8.19 -7.63
CA TRP A 64 -3.38 9.01 -6.84
C TRP A 64 -4.06 10.13 -6.02
N VAL A 65 -5.28 10.54 -6.37
CA VAL A 65 -6.02 11.61 -5.66
C VAL A 65 -6.68 11.07 -4.40
N SER A 66 -6.40 11.67 -3.24
CA SER A 66 -6.83 11.16 -1.93
C SER A 66 -8.35 10.95 -1.81
N PHE A 67 -9.17 11.92 -2.24
CA PHE A 67 -10.62 11.82 -2.04
C PHE A 67 -11.24 10.69 -2.87
N LYS A 68 -10.67 10.40 -4.05
CA LYS A 68 -11.11 9.28 -4.90
C LYS A 68 -10.59 7.92 -4.42
N ARG A 69 -9.64 7.92 -3.49
CA ARG A 69 -9.05 6.73 -2.88
C ARG A 69 -9.65 6.40 -1.50
N GLY A 70 -10.66 7.14 -1.05
CA GLY A 70 -11.28 6.93 0.28
C GLY A 70 -11.87 5.53 0.50
N ASN A 71 -12.31 4.87 -0.57
CA ASN A 71 -12.86 3.50 -0.54
C ASN A 71 -11.80 2.43 -0.82
N ILE A 72 -10.52 2.78 -0.87
CA ILE A 72 -9.44 1.84 -1.19
C ILE A 72 -8.75 1.38 0.09
N PRO A 73 -8.56 0.06 0.27
CA PRO A 73 -7.70 -0.54 1.28
C PRO A 73 -6.29 0.05 1.30
N HIS A 74 -6.07 1.06 2.14
CA HIS A 74 -4.74 1.63 2.31
C HIS A 74 -3.99 1.05 3.50
N LEU A 75 -4.62 0.22 4.36
CA LEU A 75 -4.00 -0.40 5.55
C LEU A 75 -3.24 0.62 6.44
N GLY A 76 -3.74 1.85 6.53
CA GLY A 76 -3.03 2.95 7.21
C GLY A 76 -1.79 3.50 6.48
N ASN A 77 -1.40 2.92 5.34
CA ASN A 77 -0.25 3.28 4.52
C ASN A 77 -0.54 4.44 3.55
N ASN A 78 -0.93 5.60 4.09
CA ASN A 78 -1.16 6.83 3.32
C ASN A 78 0.02 7.82 3.39
N THR A 79 1.06 7.51 4.18
CA THR A 79 2.25 8.36 4.36
C THR A 79 3.50 7.71 3.76
N ASN A 80 4.44 8.54 3.29
CA ASN A 80 5.69 8.07 2.71
C ASN A 80 6.77 7.78 3.78
N ASN A 81 6.52 8.11 5.06
CA ASN A 81 7.51 8.00 6.13
C ASN A 81 8.09 6.59 6.23
N ARG A 82 7.27 5.54 6.04
CA ARG A 82 7.74 4.15 6.07
C ARG A 82 8.75 3.85 4.96
N LEU A 83 8.51 4.33 3.74
CA LEU A 83 9.40 4.10 2.61
C LEU A 83 10.66 4.96 2.74
N GLU A 84 10.51 6.25 3.02
CA GLU A 84 11.65 7.17 3.14
C GLU A 84 12.55 6.82 4.32
N CYS A 85 11.99 6.34 5.44
CA CYS A 85 12.77 5.89 6.58
C CYS A 85 13.64 4.68 6.20
N LYS A 86 13.05 3.63 5.61
CA LYS A 86 13.80 2.47 5.11
C LYS A 86 14.84 2.85 4.06
N TRP A 87 14.50 3.74 3.13
CA TRP A 87 15.47 4.26 2.15
C TRP A 87 16.60 5.04 2.82
N GLY A 88 16.30 5.76 3.90
CA GLY A 88 17.28 6.45 4.73
C GLY A 88 18.28 5.48 5.35
N GLU A 89 17.80 4.38 5.94
CA GLU A 89 18.64 3.32 6.50
C GLU A 89 19.51 2.66 5.43
N ILE A 90 18.93 2.29 4.28
CA ILE A 90 19.69 1.69 3.17
C ILE A 90 20.82 2.64 2.70
N LYS A 91 20.53 3.94 2.57
CA LYS A 91 21.54 4.93 2.17
C LYS A 91 22.67 5.13 3.19
N GLN A 92 22.47 4.75 4.45
CA GLN A 92 23.53 4.77 5.45
C GLN A 92 24.52 3.61 5.28
N VAL A 93 24.06 2.50 4.70
CA VAL A 93 24.87 1.29 4.51
C VAL A 93 25.44 1.19 3.09
N VAL A 94 24.72 1.72 2.09
CA VAL A 94 25.16 1.73 0.69
C VAL A 94 26.02 2.96 0.42
N GLU A 95 27.30 2.74 0.15
CA GLU A 95 28.22 3.81 -0.16
C GLU A 95 28.23 4.19 -1.65
N PRO A 96 28.47 5.47 -2.00
CA PRO A 96 28.47 5.92 -3.40
C PRO A 96 29.46 5.22 -4.33
N HIS A 97 30.48 4.58 -3.75
CA HIS A 97 31.56 3.92 -4.50
C HIS A 97 31.27 2.43 -4.76
N PHE A 98 30.20 1.87 -4.17
CA PHE A 98 29.82 0.48 -4.42
C PHE A 98 29.40 0.28 -5.87
N THR A 99 29.83 -0.85 -6.43
CA THR A 99 29.32 -1.32 -7.71
C THR A 99 27.86 -1.76 -7.58
N LEU A 100 27.21 -1.97 -8.72
CA LEU A 100 25.82 -2.43 -8.74
C LEU A 100 25.69 -3.82 -8.09
N ASP A 101 26.63 -4.74 -8.35
CA ASP A 101 26.64 -6.07 -7.77
C ASP A 101 26.93 -6.08 -6.26
N GLU A 102 27.83 -5.21 -5.78
CA GLU A 102 28.04 -4.99 -4.34
C GLU A 102 26.77 -4.48 -3.67
N THR A 103 26.12 -3.46 -4.26
CA THR A 103 24.88 -2.89 -3.74
C THR A 103 23.77 -3.93 -3.65
N ILE A 104 23.57 -4.72 -4.71
CA ILE A 104 22.56 -5.79 -4.74
C ILE A 104 22.86 -6.86 -3.69
N SER A 105 24.13 -7.26 -3.54
CA SER A 105 24.54 -8.26 -2.54
C SER A 105 24.25 -7.79 -1.11
N ILE A 106 24.49 -6.51 -0.83
CA ILE A 106 24.19 -5.89 0.47
C ILE A 106 22.68 -5.87 0.71
N LEU A 107 21.88 -5.45 -0.27
CA LEU A 107 20.42 -5.42 -0.14
C LEU A 107 19.84 -6.82 0.14
N ILE A 108 20.34 -7.86 -0.55
CA ILE A 108 19.94 -9.25 -0.29
C ILE A 108 20.34 -9.67 1.12
N THR A 109 21.53 -9.30 1.58
CA THR A 109 22.01 -9.64 2.93
C THR A 109 21.14 -8.97 4.00
N LEU A 110 20.83 -7.68 3.84
CA LEU A 110 19.95 -6.94 4.75
C LEU A 110 18.53 -7.54 4.78
N GLN A 111 18.02 -7.94 3.61
CA GLN A 111 16.72 -8.59 3.52
C GLN A 111 16.70 -9.92 4.29
N ARG A 112 17.74 -10.76 4.13
CA ARG A 112 17.88 -12.02 4.87
C ARG A 112 17.95 -11.83 6.38
N ILE A 113 18.77 -10.87 6.84
CA ILE A 113 18.85 -10.54 8.27
C ILE A 113 17.48 -10.13 8.80
N ALA A 114 16.75 -9.29 8.07
CA ALA A 114 15.41 -8.86 8.48
C ALA A 114 14.38 -10.01 8.47
N GLU A 115 14.50 -10.97 7.55
CA GLU A 115 13.69 -12.19 7.52
C GLU A 115 14.01 -13.09 8.72
N ASP A 116 15.29 -13.35 8.99
CA ASP A 116 15.74 -14.16 10.14
C ASP A 116 15.30 -13.54 11.47
N GLU A 117 15.42 -12.22 11.64
CA GLU A 117 14.95 -11.50 12.83
C GLU A 117 13.43 -11.59 12.97
N TYR A 118 12.69 -11.47 11.86
CA TYR A 118 11.24 -11.61 11.87
C TYR A 118 10.81 -13.02 12.30
N VAL A 119 11.43 -14.05 11.74
CA VAL A 119 11.20 -15.46 12.10
C VAL A 119 11.55 -15.70 13.56
N ALA A 120 12.68 -15.18 14.04
CA ALA A 120 13.08 -15.31 15.43
C ALA A 120 12.06 -14.67 16.39
N GLN A 121 11.61 -13.44 16.10
CA GLN A 121 10.56 -12.77 16.89
C GLN A 121 9.23 -13.52 16.85
N TYR A 122 8.91 -14.11 15.71
CA TYR A 122 7.69 -14.88 15.51
C TYR A 122 7.65 -16.15 16.38
N HIS A 123 8.80 -16.83 16.54
CA HIS A 123 8.93 -18.03 17.37
C HIS A 123 9.33 -17.71 18.83
N GLU A 124 9.56 -16.44 19.17
CA GLU A 124 9.97 -16.04 20.52
C GLU A 124 8.87 -16.33 21.55
N VAL A 125 9.20 -17.12 22.58
CA VAL A 125 8.26 -17.46 23.64
C VAL A 125 8.06 -16.24 24.55
N GLY A 126 6.86 -15.65 24.50
CA GLY A 126 6.49 -14.51 25.36
C GLY A 126 6.29 -13.19 24.62
N SER A 127 6.50 -13.13 23.30
CA SER A 127 6.20 -11.96 22.44
C SER A 127 4.70 -11.74 22.21
N ARG A 128 3.83 -12.46 22.91
CA ARG A 128 2.38 -12.35 22.74
C ARG A 128 1.84 -11.07 23.40
N PRO A 129 0.80 -10.45 22.81
CA PRO A 129 0.19 -9.25 23.39
C PRO A 129 -0.24 -9.52 24.83
N ASP A 130 -0.25 -8.49 25.69
CA ASP A 130 -1.00 -8.57 26.94
C ASP A 130 -2.48 -8.79 26.58
N LEU A 131 -2.95 -10.01 26.84
CA LEU A 131 -4.24 -10.50 26.38
C LEU A 131 -5.41 -9.96 27.23
N GLY A 132 -5.10 -9.26 28.33
CA GLY A 132 -6.10 -8.74 29.27
C GLY A 132 -6.93 -9.85 29.93
N GLU A 133 -8.01 -9.45 30.60
CA GLU A 133 -8.90 -10.39 31.33
C GLU A 133 -10.02 -10.97 30.45
N ASP A 134 -10.27 -10.41 29.26
CA ASP A 134 -11.37 -10.83 28.38
C ASP A 134 -11.04 -12.17 27.69
N PRO A 135 -11.81 -13.25 27.94
CA PRO A 135 -11.50 -14.57 27.39
C PRO A 135 -11.61 -14.65 25.86
N GLU A 136 -12.49 -13.88 25.22
CA GLU A 136 -12.63 -13.87 23.75
C GLU A 136 -11.40 -13.24 23.11
N LEU A 137 -10.95 -12.10 23.64
CA LEU A 137 -9.73 -11.44 23.17
C LEU A 137 -8.49 -12.28 23.46
N ALA A 138 -8.40 -12.91 24.62
CA ALA A 138 -7.28 -13.79 24.94
C ALA A 138 -7.18 -14.98 23.98
N GLY A 139 -8.32 -15.63 23.66
CA GLY A 139 -8.36 -16.68 22.66
C GLY A 139 -7.95 -16.19 21.27
N LEU A 140 -8.38 -14.99 20.88
CA LEU A 140 -8.07 -14.42 19.58
C LEU A 140 -6.60 -14.00 19.44
N GLY A 141 -6.01 -13.36 20.46
CA GLY A 141 -4.64 -12.86 20.41
C GLY A 141 -3.58 -13.96 20.23
N MET A 142 -3.96 -15.21 20.48
CA MET A 142 -3.14 -16.40 20.20
C MET A 142 -3.14 -16.79 18.72
N GLN A 143 -4.13 -16.35 17.94
CA GLN A 143 -4.38 -16.77 16.57
C GLN A 143 -3.97 -15.73 15.52
N ILE A 144 -3.89 -14.46 15.91
CA ILE A 144 -3.60 -13.35 15.00
C ILE A 144 -2.40 -12.53 15.47
N SER A 145 -1.80 -11.77 14.55
CA SER A 145 -0.64 -10.93 14.89
C SER A 145 -1.01 -9.82 15.88
N GLU A 146 -0.04 -9.35 16.67
CA GLU A 146 -0.24 -8.23 17.62
C GLU A 146 -0.87 -7.00 16.94
N TYR A 147 -0.40 -6.67 15.73
CA TYR A 147 -0.95 -5.56 14.96
C TYR A 147 -2.45 -5.74 14.63
N ALA A 148 -2.85 -6.94 14.19
CA ALA A 148 -4.25 -7.25 13.92
C ALA A 148 -5.08 -7.28 15.21
N PHE A 149 -4.53 -7.88 16.27
CA PHE A 149 -5.13 -7.96 17.60
C PHE A 149 -5.47 -6.57 18.15
N ARG A 150 -4.53 -5.63 18.07
CA ARG A 150 -4.76 -4.24 18.50
C ARG A 150 -5.95 -3.61 17.76
N MET A 151 -6.01 -3.76 16.44
CA MET A 151 -7.12 -3.21 15.65
C MET A 151 -8.47 -3.83 16.03
N VAL A 152 -8.52 -5.15 16.24
CA VAL A 152 -9.76 -5.85 16.63
C VAL A 152 -10.16 -5.46 18.06
N SER A 153 -9.21 -5.38 18.99
CA SER A 153 -9.44 -4.98 20.38
C SER A 153 -10.01 -3.56 20.47
N GLU A 154 -9.51 -2.63 19.65
CA GLU A 154 -10.07 -1.27 19.55
C GLU A 154 -11.53 -1.27 19.05
N GLN A 155 -11.87 -2.11 18.06
CA GLN A 155 -13.27 -2.25 17.61
C GLN A 155 -14.15 -2.88 18.71
N HIS A 156 -13.65 -3.90 19.39
CA HIS A 156 -14.35 -4.61 20.46
C HIS A 156 -14.64 -3.69 21.64
N ALA A 157 -13.61 -2.99 22.15
CA ALA A 157 -13.73 -2.05 23.26
C ALA A 157 -14.71 -0.91 22.95
N PHE A 158 -14.79 -0.46 21.69
CA PHE A 158 -15.77 0.54 21.27
C PHE A 158 -17.21 0.05 21.44
N VAL A 159 -17.47 -1.22 21.08
CA VAL A 159 -18.81 -1.84 21.16
C VAL A 159 -19.20 -2.11 22.61
N VAL A 160 -18.31 -2.71 23.39
CA VAL A 160 -18.59 -3.11 24.78
C VAL A 160 -18.59 -1.92 25.74
N GLY A 161 -17.74 -0.91 25.50
CA GLY A 161 -17.50 0.22 26.41
C GLY A 161 -18.60 1.29 26.49
N SER A 162 -19.85 0.98 26.16
CA SER A 162 -21.01 1.91 26.17
C SER A 162 -20.95 3.06 25.14
N ARG A 163 -19.95 3.09 24.24
CA ARG A 163 -19.76 4.16 23.24
C ARG A 163 -20.49 3.90 21.92
N ALA A 164 -21.00 2.69 21.72
CA ALA A 164 -21.70 2.31 20.50
C ALA A 164 -23.19 2.66 20.59
N ASP A 165 -23.54 3.75 19.93
CA ASP A 165 -24.87 4.35 19.79
C ASP A 165 -25.55 3.91 18.48
N TYR A 166 -25.44 2.63 18.09
CA TYR A 166 -26.07 2.14 16.86
C TYR A 166 -27.45 1.53 17.11
N GLU A 167 -28.39 1.88 16.22
CA GLU A 167 -29.69 1.22 16.06
C GLU A 167 -29.58 0.08 15.06
N ILE A 168 -30.42 -0.94 15.25
CA ILE A 168 -30.44 -2.15 14.42
C ILE A 168 -31.82 -2.30 13.81
N ASP A 169 -31.88 -2.35 12.48
CA ASP A 169 -33.08 -2.73 11.73
C ASP A 169 -32.90 -4.14 11.11
N LEU A 170 -33.86 -5.01 11.40
CA LEU A 170 -33.91 -6.42 10.98
C LEU A 170 -35.00 -6.71 9.96
N SER A 171 -35.53 -5.68 9.29
CA SER A 171 -36.62 -5.82 8.32
C SER A 171 -36.28 -6.73 7.12
N SER A 172 -35.00 -6.94 6.83
CA SER A 172 -34.54 -7.81 5.75
C SER A 172 -33.99 -9.15 6.29
N PRO A 173 -34.48 -10.31 5.78
CA PRO A 173 -33.92 -11.59 6.18
C PRO A 173 -32.41 -11.67 5.91
N ARG A 174 -31.66 -12.22 6.88
CA ARG A 174 -30.19 -12.36 6.88
C ARG A 174 -29.38 -11.07 6.84
N LYS A 175 -30.02 -9.90 6.83
CA LYS A 175 -29.34 -8.60 6.78
C LYS A 175 -29.75 -7.75 7.98
N ALA A 176 -28.77 -7.18 8.67
CA ALA A 176 -29.00 -6.19 9.70
C ALA A 176 -28.51 -4.84 9.20
N THR A 177 -29.38 -3.84 9.17
CA THR A 177 -28.99 -2.45 8.90
C THR A 177 -28.60 -1.80 10.22
N ILE A 178 -27.35 -1.37 10.31
CA ILE A 178 -26.76 -0.72 11.48
C ILE A 178 -26.63 0.77 11.16
N SER A 179 -27.38 1.61 11.86
CA SER A 179 -27.37 3.06 11.65
C SER A 179 -27.06 3.79 12.94
N ARG A 180 -26.36 4.92 12.83
CA ARG A 180 -26.10 5.79 13.99
C ARG A 180 -27.11 6.96 14.00
N PRO A 181 -27.95 7.12 15.03
CA PRO A 181 -28.96 8.16 15.10
C PRO A 181 -28.36 9.55 14.86
N GLY A 182 -29.08 10.39 14.11
CA GLY A 182 -28.63 11.76 13.80
C GLY A 182 -27.50 11.84 12.75
N THR A 183 -27.05 10.71 12.20
CA THR A 183 -26.10 10.68 11.07
C THR A 183 -26.76 10.06 9.83
N GLN A 184 -26.26 10.41 8.64
CA GLN A 184 -26.63 9.71 7.40
C GLN A 184 -25.82 8.41 7.20
N SER A 185 -25.10 7.94 8.24
CA SER A 185 -24.28 6.73 8.14
C SER A 185 -25.10 5.48 8.47
N SER A 186 -25.25 4.61 7.48
CA SER A 186 -25.85 3.28 7.63
C SER A 186 -24.94 2.23 6.98
N HIS A 187 -24.89 1.06 7.61
CA HIS A 187 -24.09 -0.06 7.18
C HIS A 187 -24.91 -1.34 7.20
N VAL A 188 -24.84 -2.11 6.12
CA VAL A 188 -25.53 -3.41 6.04
C VAL A 188 -24.55 -4.50 6.47
N VAL A 189 -24.98 -5.31 7.44
CA VAL A 189 -24.27 -6.49 7.93
C VAL A 189 -24.96 -7.74 7.39
N ASP A 190 -24.21 -8.63 6.75
CA ASP A 190 -24.65 -10.01 6.51
C ASP A 190 -24.49 -10.80 7.81
N THR A 191 -25.63 -11.18 8.38
CA THR A 191 -25.68 -11.83 9.69
C THR A 191 -25.17 -13.27 9.67
N ALA A 192 -25.22 -13.95 8.52
CA ALA A 192 -24.76 -15.33 8.38
C ALA A 192 -23.26 -15.39 8.10
N ALA A 193 -22.79 -14.53 7.19
CA ALA A 193 -21.38 -14.46 6.82
C ALA A 193 -20.53 -13.62 7.79
N CYS A 194 -21.15 -12.87 8.70
CA CYS A 194 -20.49 -11.90 9.57
C CYS A 194 -19.70 -10.83 8.78
N THR A 195 -20.22 -10.40 7.63
CA THR A 195 -19.56 -9.43 6.75
C THR A 195 -20.26 -8.08 6.72
N CYS A 196 -19.53 -7.02 6.38
CA CYS A 196 -20.01 -5.65 6.30
C CYS A 196 -19.15 -4.85 5.33
N TYR A 197 -19.76 -4.05 4.46
CA TYR A 197 -19.07 -3.23 3.45
C TYR A 197 -18.55 -1.89 4.00
N CYS A 198 -18.31 -1.80 5.31
CA CYS A 198 -17.71 -0.59 5.88
C CYS A 198 -16.22 -0.52 5.52
N ILE A 199 -15.69 0.71 5.42
CA ILE A 199 -14.29 0.97 5.07
C ILE A 199 -13.33 0.12 5.92
N PHE A 200 -13.59 -0.05 7.21
CA PHE A 200 -12.71 -0.85 8.08
C PHE A 200 -12.61 -2.31 7.62
N MET A 201 -13.72 -2.98 7.34
CA MET A 201 -13.69 -4.39 6.93
C MET A 201 -13.17 -4.53 5.49
N GLU A 202 -13.55 -3.64 4.59
CA GLU A 202 -13.02 -3.63 3.22
C GLU A 202 -11.49 -3.43 3.21
N THR A 203 -10.99 -2.54 4.07
CA THR A 203 -9.57 -2.18 4.10
C THR A 203 -8.72 -3.15 4.90
N CYS A 204 -9.17 -3.51 6.10
CA CYS A 204 -8.42 -4.35 7.01
C CYS A 204 -8.77 -5.82 6.87
N LEU A 205 -9.88 -6.22 6.25
CA LEU A 205 -10.36 -7.62 6.19
C LEU A 205 -10.47 -8.28 7.59
N LEU A 206 -10.83 -7.47 8.58
CA LEU A 206 -11.02 -7.85 9.98
C LEU A 206 -12.46 -7.53 10.41
N PRO A 207 -13.00 -8.22 11.43
CA PRO A 207 -14.30 -7.89 12.00
C PRO A 207 -14.40 -6.43 12.40
N CYS A 208 -15.43 -5.76 11.90
CA CYS A 208 -15.68 -4.36 12.22
C CYS A 208 -16.65 -4.25 13.41
N ARG A 209 -16.67 -3.06 14.03
CA ARG A 209 -17.62 -2.73 15.10
C ARG A 209 -19.09 -2.94 14.73
N HIS A 210 -19.49 -2.84 13.47
CA HIS A 210 -20.91 -3.04 13.09
C HIS A 210 -21.33 -4.50 13.23
N VAL A 211 -20.47 -5.43 12.80
CA VAL A 211 -20.70 -6.88 12.97
C VAL A 211 -20.67 -7.22 14.46
N MET A 212 -19.68 -6.72 15.20
CA MET A 212 -19.58 -6.94 16.65
C MET A 212 -20.77 -6.35 17.42
N HIS A 213 -21.23 -5.14 17.06
CA HIS A 213 -22.40 -4.51 17.69
C HIS A 213 -23.67 -5.32 17.46
N PHE A 214 -23.88 -5.81 16.24
CA PHE A 214 -24.99 -6.69 15.94
C PHE A 214 -24.96 -7.95 16.82
N ARG A 215 -23.81 -8.64 16.89
CA ARG A 215 -23.63 -9.85 17.70
C ARG A 215 -23.86 -9.59 19.18
N HIS A 216 -23.29 -8.48 19.69
CA HIS A 216 -23.42 -8.06 21.08
C HIS A 216 -24.89 -7.78 21.46
N LYS A 217 -25.63 -7.02 20.64
CA LYS A 217 -27.03 -6.68 20.91
C LYS A 217 -28.01 -7.82 20.70
N CYS A 218 -27.68 -8.76 19.80
CA CYS A 218 -28.49 -9.95 19.56
C CYS A 218 -28.11 -11.14 20.46
N ASN A 219 -27.28 -10.92 21.51
CA ASN A 219 -26.88 -11.93 22.50
C ASN A 219 -26.31 -13.22 21.87
N TYR A 220 -25.46 -13.06 20.85
CA TYR A 220 -24.65 -14.17 20.37
C TYR A 220 -23.70 -14.66 21.48
N GLU A 221 -23.27 -15.92 21.40
CA GLU A 221 -22.32 -16.51 22.35
C GLU A 221 -21.02 -15.70 22.46
N THR A 222 -20.54 -15.16 21.33
CA THR A 222 -19.37 -14.29 21.29
C THR A 222 -19.62 -12.98 20.56
N VAL A 223 -19.04 -11.88 21.05
CA VAL A 223 -19.07 -10.58 20.35
C VAL A 223 -18.17 -10.63 19.12
N ILE A 224 -16.99 -11.23 19.26
CA ILE A 224 -16.04 -11.42 18.16
C ILE A 224 -16.56 -12.55 17.25
N PRO A 225 -16.65 -12.34 15.92
CA PRO A 225 -17.02 -13.42 15.00
C PRO A 225 -16.12 -14.65 15.10
N PRO A 226 -16.61 -15.84 14.75
CA PRO A 226 -15.80 -17.05 14.77
C PRO A 226 -14.55 -16.93 13.89
N LEU A 227 -13.43 -17.51 14.33
CA LEU A 227 -12.15 -17.44 13.60
C LEU A 227 -12.23 -17.83 12.11
N PRO A 228 -13.05 -18.80 11.66
CA PRO A 228 -13.19 -19.12 10.24
C PRO A 228 -13.71 -17.96 9.36
N THR A 229 -14.31 -16.92 9.93
CA THR A 229 -14.73 -15.73 9.17
C THR A 229 -13.60 -14.73 8.95
N PHE A 230 -12.43 -14.92 9.57
CA PHE A 230 -11.28 -14.05 9.40
C PHE A 230 -10.54 -14.38 8.11
N SER A 231 -9.98 -13.35 7.47
CA SER A 231 -9.07 -13.56 6.34
C SER A 231 -7.80 -14.25 6.83
N THR A 232 -7.40 -15.32 6.14
CA THR A 232 -6.20 -16.12 6.47
C THR A 232 -4.92 -15.28 6.55
N ARG A 233 -4.86 -14.13 5.85
CA ARG A 233 -3.72 -13.20 5.91
C ARG A 233 -3.39 -12.67 7.31
N TRP A 234 -4.34 -12.73 8.25
CA TRP A 234 -4.14 -12.28 9.63
C TRP A 234 -3.91 -13.42 10.61
N ILE A 235 -4.18 -14.65 10.18
CA ILE A 235 -4.03 -15.84 10.99
C ILE A 235 -2.56 -16.22 10.98
N VAL A 236 -1.92 -16.10 12.14
CA VAL A 236 -0.50 -16.38 12.36
C VAL A 236 -0.14 -17.76 11.81
N HIS A 237 -0.88 -18.79 12.22
CA HIS A 237 -0.62 -20.17 11.83
C HIS A 237 -1.18 -20.58 10.45
N ALA A 238 -1.60 -19.64 9.60
CA ALA A 238 -2.01 -19.98 8.25
C ALA A 238 -0.79 -20.39 7.42
N PRO A 239 -0.85 -21.51 6.67
CA PRO A 239 0.30 -21.99 5.88
C PRO A 239 0.85 -20.94 4.90
N GLN A 240 -0.01 -20.07 4.36
CA GLN A 240 0.40 -19.03 3.42
C GLN A 240 1.23 -17.90 4.05
N ASN A 241 1.20 -17.79 5.38
CA ASN A 241 1.96 -16.78 6.12
C ASN A 241 3.26 -17.34 6.71
N ASN A 242 3.52 -18.65 6.54
CA ASN A 242 4.78 -19.24 6.94
C ASN A 242 5.86 -18.86 5.92
N ILE A 243 6.77 -17.96 6.30
CA ILE A 243 7.88 -17.56 5.42
C ILE A 243 9.05 -18.54 5.47
N ASP A 244 9.05 -19.48 6.43
CA ASP A 244 10.04 -20.56 6.53
C ASP A 244 9.75 -21.71 5.54
N GLU A 245 8.49 -21.82 5.09
CA GLU A 245 8.01 -22.92 4.24
C GLU A 245 7.36 -22.38 2.96
N GLY A 246 7.86 -22.85 1.82
CA GLY A 246 7.33 -22.49 0.51
C GLY A 246 8.44 -22.23 -0.49
N ASP A 247 8.16 -22.50 -1.76
CA ASP A 247 9.06 -22.07 -2.82
C ASP A 247 9.13 -20.55 -2.75
N VAL A 248 10.31 -19.97 -2.49
CA VAL A 248 10.58 -18.54 -2.70
C VAL A 248 10.50 -18.35 -4.21
N GLY A 249 9.26 -18.33 -4.73
CA GLY A 249 8.92 -18.82 -6.05
C GLY A 249 9.89 -18.28 -7.06
N VAL A 250 10.72 -19.17 -7.60
CA VAL A 250 11.97 -18.93 -8.33
C VAL A 250 12.10 -17.48 -8.80
N GLY A 251 12.39 -16.58 -7.84
CA GLY A 251 12.88 -15.24 -8.10
C GLY A 251 14.32 -15.40 -8.48
N GLY A 252 14.59 -16.33 -9.42
CA GLY A 252 15.90 -16.67 -9.90
C GLY A 252 16.46 -15.39 -10.44
N PHE A 253 17.42 -14.84 -9.71
CA PHE A 253 18.26 -13.80 -10.21
C PHE A 253 19.00 -14.41 -11.39
N ASN A 254 18.43 -14.29 -12.58
CA ASN A 254 19.07 -14.70 -13.82
C ASN A 254 20.21 -13.71 -14.03
N LYS A 255 21.36 -14.00 -13.39
CA LYS A 255 22.62 -13.33 -13.69
C LYS A 255 22.97 -13.68 -15.13
N ARG A 256 22.45 -12.90 -16.07
CA ARG A 256 22.96 -12.89 -17.43
C ARG A 256 24.36 -12.33 -17.32
N SER A 257 25.35 -13.17 -17.54
CA SER A 257 26.73 -12.72 -17.73
C SER A 257 26.76 -11.92 -19.02
N CYS A 258 26.53 -10.61 -18.93
CA CYS A 258 26.84 -9.71 -20.03
C CYS A 258 28.35 -9.77 -20.25
N ALA A 259 28.80 -9.76 -21.51
CA ALA A 259 30.21 -9.56 -21.81
C ALA A 259 30.69 -8.30 -21.07
N ALA A 260 31.91 -8.35 -20.53
CA ALA A 260 32.49 -7.20 -19.86
C ALA A 260 32.33 -5.98 -20.78
N ILE A 261 31.60 -4.96 -20.30
CA ILE A 261 31.50 -3.69 -21.02
C ILE A 261 32.93 -3.17 -21.06
N HIS A 262 33.54 -3.21 -22.25
CA HIS A 262 34.81 -2.57 -22.46
C HIS A 262 34.66 -1.13 -22.00
N LYS A 263 35.48 -0.70 -21.04
CA LYS A 263 35.57 0.72 -20.69
C LYS A 263 35.96 1.44 -21.97
N GLU A 264 34.97 2.03 -22.63
CA GLU A 264 35.24 3.02 -23.66
C GLU A 264 36.08 4.13 -23.00
N PRO A 265 37.08 4.66 -23.71
CA PRO A 265 37.89 5.74 -23.18
C PRO A 265 37.00 6.86 -22.64
N ALA A 266 37.39 7.43 -21.51
CA ALA A 266 36.63 8.50 -20.86
C ALA A 266 36.39 9.63 -21.87
N VAL A 267 35.13 9.82 -22.25
CA VAL A 267 34.71 10.91 -23.12
C VAL A 267 35.12 12.23 -22.45
N ALA A 268 35.82 13.09 -23.18
CA ALA A 268 36.24 14.39 -22.65
C ALA A 268 35.03 15.14 -22.08
N THR A 269 35.23 15.85 -20.96
CA THR A 269 34.13 16.45 -20.19
C THR A 269 33.19 17.30 -21.04
N THR A 270 33.72 18.05 -21.99
CA THR A 270 32.95 18.84 -22.97
C THR A 270 32.13 17.97 -23.92
N ASP A 271 32.71 16.91 -24.45
CA ASP A 271 32.06 16.00 -25.38
C ASP A 271 30.94 15.21 -24.70
N LYS A 272 31.09 14.90 -23.40
CA LYS A 272 30.04 14.28 -22.58
C LYS A 272 28.79 15.16 -22.53
N TYR A 273 28.94 16.48 -22.32
CA TYR A 273 27.81 17.40 -22.31
C TYR A 273 27.19 17.58 -23.70
N VAL A 274 28.01 17.63 -24.75
CA VAL A 274 27.53 17.76 -26.14
C VAL A 274 26.75 16.51 -26.57
N GLN A 275 27.26 15.31 -26.30
CA GLN A 275 26.59 14.06 -26.63
C GLN A 275 25.30 13.86 -25.80
N THR A 276 25.35 14.17 -24.50
CA THR A 276 24.16 14.09 -23.64
C THR A 276 23.09 15.08 -24.08
N LYS A 277 23.49 16.29 -24.49
CA LYS A 277 22.57 17.31 -25.02
C LYS A 277 21.96 16.86 -26.35
N ALA A 278 22.77 16.39 -27.30
CA ALA A 278 22.29 15.91 -28.59
C ALA A 278 21.35 14.69 -28.47
N LEU A 279 21.62 13.80 -27.51
CA LEU A 279 20.73 12.68 -27.20
C LEU A 279 19.41 13.15 -26.57
N ALA A 280 19.48 14.11 -25.64
CA ALA A 280 18.28 14.69 -25.03
C ALA A 280 17.43 15.45 -26.06
N GLU A 281 18.05 16.18 -26.99
CA GLU A 281 17.37 16.87 -28.10
C GLU A 281 16.72 15.86 -29.05
N ASN A 282 17.43 14.79 -29.43
CA ASN A 282 16.83 13.71 -30.24
C ASN A 282 15.65 13.02 -29.56
N ILE A 283 15.70 12.81 -28.24
CA ILE A 283 14.59 12.24 -27.47
C ILE A 283 13.40 13.20 -27.47
N VAL A 284 13.65 14.51 -27.29
CA VAL A 284 12.60 15.54 -27.34
C VAL A 284 11.95 15.59 -28.72
N ASP A 285 12.73 15.52 -29.79
CA ASP A 285 12.22 15.49 -31.18
C ASP A 285 11.41 14.22 -31.45
N TRP A 286 11.88 13.06 -30.97
CA TRP A 286 11.12 11.81 -31.04
C TRP A 286 9.80 11.88 -30.27
N MET A 287 9.81 12.47 -29.08
CA MET A 287 8.60 12.67 -28.28
C MET A 287 7.63 13.66 -28.94
N ALA A 288 8.12 14.67 -29.66
CA ALA A 288 7.30 15.62 -30.41
C ALA A 288 6.67 15.00 -31.67
N LEU A 289 7.34 14.02 -32.29
CA LEU A 289 6.84 13.29 -33.47
C LEU A 289 5.83 12.20 -33.13
N GLN A 290 5.73 11.78 -31.86
CA GLN A 290 4.67 10.87 -31.40
C GLN A 290 3.34 11.63 -31.30
N SER A 291 2.73 11.87 -32.46
CA SER A 291 1.30 12.14 -32.56
C SER A 291 0.57 10.89 -32.08
N THR A 292 0.04 10.92 -30.86
CA THR A 292 -0.91 9.89 -30.41
C THR A 292 -2.15 10.01 -31.30
N SER A 293 -2.30 9.13 -32.29
CA SER A 293 -3.56 8.95 -32.99
C SER A 293 -4.65 8.67 -31.94
N PRO A 294 -5.76 9.42 -31.93
CA PRO A 294 -6.86 9.16 -31.04
C PRO A 294 -7.51 7.85 -31.50
N THR A 295 -7.16 6.75 -30.84
CA THR A 295 -7.82 5.47 -31.08
C THR A 295 -9.03 5.38 -30.16
N ARG A 296 -10.15 5.26 -30.87
CA ARG A 296 -11.56 5.10 -30.51
C ARG A 296 -11.86 4.15 -29.37
#